data_AF-A0A2V8V487-F1
#
_entry.id   AF-A0A2V8V487-F1
#
_cell.length_a   1.000
_cell.length_b   1.000
_cell.length_c   1.000
_cell.angle_alpha   90.00
_cell.angle_beta   90.00
_cell.angle_gamma   90.00
#
_symmetry.space_group_name_H-M   'P 1'
#
loop_
_entity.id
_entity.type
_entity.pdbx_description
1 polymer ?
#
loop_
_entity_poly.entity_id
_entity_poly.type
_entity_poly.pdbx_seq_one_letter_code
_entity_poly.pdbx_strand_id
1 'polypeptide(L)'
;MVDIHCHILPDLDDGPESLEESVGMVHMAAASGTTDIVATQHANLEYGFHSGVVDERISQLVAASGGAVRIRRGCDFHLYHENVVLVDAYRHVSERYGETCAHLLFVANPLAALAGEPVEQCVATAGNRAKTWYRFW
;
A
#
# COMPACT_ATOMS: atom_id res chain seq x y z
N MET A 1 22.45 3.82 2.51
CA MET A 1 21.63 4.70 1.66
C MET A 1 20.23 4.10 1.58
N VAL A 2 19.18 4.92 1.49
CA VAL A 2 17.80 4.44 1.31
C VAL A 2 17.39 4.75 -0.12
N ASP A 3 17.07 3.72 -0.89
CA ASP A 3 16.46 3.86 -2.20
C ASP A 3 14.93 3.89 -2.03
N ILE A 4 14.30 4.97 -2.48
CA ILE A 4 12.86 5.20 -2.30
C ILE A 4 12.04 4.85 -3.54
N HIS A 5 12.68 4.47 -4.64
CA HIS A 5 12.00 4.15 -5.88
C HIS A 5 12.81 3.12 -6.66
N CYS A 6 12.38 1.86 -6.60
CA CYS A 6 13.05 0.77 -7.27
C CYS A 6 12.05 -0.30 -7.71
N HIS A 7 12.16 -0.67 -8.98
CA HIS A 7 11.40 -1.75 -9.58
C HIS A 7 12.08 -3.09 -9.28
N ILE A 8 12.03 -3.52 -8.02
CA ILE A 8 12.86 -4.62 -7.50
C ILE A 8 12.13 -5.98 -7.41
N LEU A 9 10.82 -6.03 -7.62
CA LEU A 9 10.03 -7.24 -7.42
C LEU A 9 9.77 -7.92 -8.76
N PRO A 10 9.88 -9.26 -8.84
CA PRO A 10 9.81 -9.95 -10.10
C PRO A 10 8.38 -10.08 -10.62
N ASP A 11 8.23 -9.98 -11.94
CA ASP A 11 7.00 -10.32 -12.68
C ASP A 11 5.77 -9.49 -12.24
N LEU A 12 5.98 -8.21 -11.92
CA LEU A 12 4.90 -7.28 -11.55
C LEU A 12 4.75 -6.08 -12.49
N ASP A 13 5.80 -5.72 -13.22
CA ASP A 13 5.83 -4.65 -14.20
C ASP A 13 7.00 -4.84 -15.19
N ASP A 14 7.57 -3.75 -15.71
CA ASP A 14 8.73 -3.72 -16.60
C ASP A 14 10.09 -3.79 -15.87
N GLY A 15 10.08 -4.09 -14.57
CA GLY A 15 11.24 -4.45 -13.78
C GLY A 15 11.78 -5.87 -14.09
N PRO A 16 12.33 -6.59 -13.09
CA PRO A 16 12.90 -7.91 -13.31
C PRO A 16 11.84 -8.94 -13.69
N GLU A 17 12.17 -9.81 -14.63
CA GLU A 17 11.27 -10.89 -15.09
C GLU A 17 11.29 -12.08 -14.12
N SER A 18 12.36 -12.24 -13.34
CA SER A 18 12.58 -13.40 -12.48
C SER A 18 13.08 -13.05 -11.07
N LEU A 19 12.85 -13.97 -10.13
CA LEU A 19 13.34 -13.85 -8.76
C LEU A 19 14.86 -13.77 -8.72
N GLU A 20 15.54 -14.53 -9.59
CA GLU A 20 17.00 -14.55 -9.71
C GLU A 20 17.55 -13.18 -10.12
N GLU A 21 16.94 -12.52 -11.10
CA GLU A 21 17.30 -11.15 -11.50
C GLU A 21 17.11 -10.16 -10.35
N SER A 22 15.97 -10.26 -9.66
CA SER A 22 15.66 -9.41 -8.49
C SER A 22 16.70 -9.59 -7.38
N VAL A 23 17.11 -10.83 -7.09
CA VAL A 23 18.16 -11.13 -6.10
C VAL A 23 19.50 -10.52 -6.54
N GLY A 24 19.84 -10.61 -7.83
CA GLY A 24 21.02 -9.95 -8.39
C GLY A 24 21.00 -8.44 -8.16
N MET A 25 19.87 -7.78 -8.44
CA MET A 25 19.67 -6.36 -8.20
C MET A 25 19.82 -5.99 -6.71
N VAL A 26 19.25 -6.79 -5.79
CA VAL A 26 19.39 -6.60 -4.33
C VAL A 26 20.86 -6.65 -3.91
N HIS A 27 21.63 -7.63 -4.39
CA HIS A 27 23.04 -7.74 -4.05
C HIS A 27 23.90 -6.61 -4.64
N MET A 28 23.59 -6.16 -5.86
CA MET A 28 24.24 -4.98 -6.44
C MET A 28 23.96 -3.72 -5.63
N ALA A 29 22.72 -3.53 -5.19
CA ALA A 29 22.34 -2.41 -4.33
C ALA A 29 23.03 -2.48 -2.96
N ALA A 30 23.10 -3.67 -2.34
CA ALA A 30 23.81 -3.86 -1.08
C ALA A 30 25.31 -3.52 -1.23
N ALA A 31 25.94 -3.97 -2.32
CA ALA A 31 27.35 -3.72 -2.61
C ALA A 31 27.66 -2.22 -2.83
N SER A 32 26.68 -1.43 -3.31
CA SER A 32 26.80 0.02 -3.43
C SER A 32 26.44 0.79 -2.15
N GLY A 33 26.12 0.09 -1.05
CA GLY A 33 25.84 0.69 0.25
C GLY A 33 24.37 1.03 0.50
N THR A 34 23.44 0.52 -0.32
CA THR A 34 22.00 0.60 -0.05
C THR A 34 21.63 -0.33 1.10
N THR A 35 20.89 0.19 2.08
CA THR A 35 20.47 -0.53 3.29
C THR A 35 18.97 -0.79 3.32
N ASP A 36 18.20 0.04 2.62
CA ASP A 36 16.75 -0.06 2.51
C ASP A 36 16.34 0.26 1.07
N ILE A 37 15.36 -0.49 0.56
CA ILE A 37 14.69 -0.24 -0.72
C ILE A 37 13.19 -0.16 -0.46
N VAL A 38 12.54 0.85 -1.02
CA VAL A 38 11.08 0.88 -1.17
C VAL A 38 10.75 0.30 -2.55
N ALA A 39 10.07 -0.85 -2.56
CA ALA A 39 9.65 -1.52 -3.79
C ALA A 39 8.44 -0.78 -4.39
N THR A 40 8.67 0.00 -5.44
CA THR A 40 7.67 0.90 -6.04
C THR A 40 7.29 0.44 -7.44
N GLN A 41 6.79 -0.80 -7.54
CA GLN A 41 6.32 -1.31 -8.83
C GLN A 41 5.20 -0.43 -9.38
N HIS A 42 5.09 -0.36 -10.70
CA HIS A 42 4.05 0.42 -11.37
C HIS A 42 2.65 -0.03 -10.95
N ALA A 43 1.80 0.96 -10.73
CA ALA A 43 0.36 0.80 -10.58
C ALA A 43 -0.31 1.79 -11.54
N ASN A 44 -0.77 1.27 -12.67
CA ASN A 44 -1.31 2.06 -13.76
C ASN A 44 -2.43 1.28 -14.49
N LEU A 45 -2.76 1.66 -15.72
CA LEU A 45 -3.82 0.99 -16.49
C LEU A 45 -3.39 -0.36 -17.06
N GLU A 46 -2.10 -0.62 -17.14
CA GLU A 46 -1.49 -1.86 -17.62
C GLU A 46 -1.13 -2.79 -16.46
N TYR A 47 -0.56 -2.24 -15.38
CA TYR A 47 -0.11 -2.99 -14.20
C TYR A 47 -1.03 -2.74 -13.00
N GLY A 48 -1.71 -3.79 -12.56
CA GLY A 48 -2.62 -3.75 -11.41
C GLY A 48 -1.87 -3.82 -10.08
N PHE A 49 -2.30 -3.05 -9.09
CA PHE A 49 -1.73 -3.10 -7.74
C PHE A 49 -2.52 -4.03 -6.82
N HIS A 50 -1.88 -5.12 -6.38
CA HIS A 50 -2.45 -6.05 -5.41
C HIS A 50 -1.52 -6.17 -4.20
N SER A 51 -1.89 -5.55 -3.07
CA SER A 51 -1.01 -5.48 -1.90
C SER A 51 -0.58 -6.85 -1.36
N GLY A 52 -1.48 -7.84 -1.38
CA GLY A 52 -1.16 -9.20 -0.95
C GLY A 52 -0.10 -9.87 -1.82
N VAL A 53 -0.14 -9.65 -3.15
CA VAL A 53 0.86 -10.18 -4.08
C VAL A 53 2.20 -9.48 -3.87
N VAL A 54 2.19 -8.15 -3.70
CA VAL A 54 3.40 -7.38 -3.40
C VAL A 54 4.06 -7.85 -2.11
N ASP A 55 3.28 -8.07 -1.04
CA ASP A 55 3.78 -8.56 0.25
C ASP A 55 4.37 -9.98 0.14
N GLU A 56 3.74 -10.85 -0.67
CA GLU A 56 4.26 -12.19 -0.97
C GLU A 56 5.60 -12.12 -1.70
N ARG A 57 5.69 -11.30 -2.75
CA ARG A 57 6.92 -11.12 -3.55
C ARG A 57 8.05 -10.52 -2.74
N ILE A 58 7.77 -9.54 -1.86
CA ILE A 58 8.75 -9.02 -0.91
C ILE A 58 9.27 -10.14 -0.01
N SER A 59 8.37 -10.97 0.53
CA SER A 59 8.76 -12.08 1.42
C SER A 59 9.64 -13.11 0.71
N GLN A 60 9.30 -13.46 -0.54
CA GLN A 60 10.10 -14.37 -1.38
C GLN A 60 11.49 -13.79 -1.66
N LEU A 61 11.57 -12.52 -2.05
CA LEU A 61 12.83 -11.86 -2.38
C LEU A 61 13.74 -11.68 -1.15
N VAL A 62 13.17 -11.31 0.01
CA VAL A 62 13.94 -11.22 1.26
C VAL A 62 14.50 -12.58 1.65
N ALA A 63 13.72 -13.65 1.53
CA ALA A 63 14.18 -15.00 1.82
C ALA A 63 15.30 -15.44 0.86
N ALA A 64 15.16 -15.19 -0.44
CA ALA A 64 16.12 -15.58 -1.46
C ALA A 64 17.43 -14.77 -1.41
N SER A 65 17.37 -13.48 -1.05
CA SER A 65 18.54 -12.59 -0.96
C SER A 65 19.25 -12.63 0.41
N GLY A 66 18.76 -13.44 1.36
CA GLY A 66 19.30 -13.53 2.71
C GLY A 66 19.13 -12.24 3.53
N GLY A 67 18.17 -11.38 3.17
CA GLY A 67 17.92 -10.11 3.85
C GLY A 67 19.06 -9.09 3.73
N ALA A 68 19.84 -9.14 2.63
CA ALA A 68 20.97 -8.23 2.39
C ALA A 68 20.56 -6.74 2.41
N VAL A 69 19.31 -6.44 2.04
CA VAL A 69 18.70 -5.10 2.10
C VAL A 69 17.31 -5.21 2.72
N ARG A 70 16.89 -4.22 3.50
CA ARG A 70 15.50 -4.16 4.00
C ARG A 70 14.57 -3.68 2.89
N ILE A 71 13.60 -4.50 2.53
CA ILE A 71 12.64 -4.16 1.47
C ILE A 71 11.32 -3.74 2.12
N ARG A 72 10.81 -2.56 1.75
CA ARG A 72 9.53 -2.01 2.21
C ARG A 72 8.56 -1.94 1.05
N ARG A 73 7.27 -2.15 1.33
CA ARG A 73 6.21 -1.96 0.35
C ARG A 73 6.10 -0.49 -0.05
N GLY A 74 6.15 -0.23 -1.35
CA GLY A 74 5.78 1.01 -1.99
C GLY A 74 4.81 0.76 -3.14
N CYS A 75 4.64 1.78 -3.96
CA CYS A 75 3.82 1.77 -5.16
C CYS A 75 4.23 2.98 -6.00
N ASP A 76 4.57 2.79 -7.26
CA ASP A 76 4.65 3.91 -8.21
C ASP A 76 3.28 4.07 -8.89
N PHE A 77 2.44 4.89 -8.28
CA PHE A 77 1.06 5.06 -8.73
C PHE A 77 0.98 6.14 -9.81
N HIS A 78 0.72 5.72 -11.04
CA HIS A 78 0.43 6.65 -12.11
C HIS A 78 -1.03 7.06 -12.01
N LEU A 79 -1.26 8.31 -11.62
CA LEU A 79 -2.59 8.87 -11.46
C LEU A 79 -3.24 9.10 -12.83
N TYR A 80 -4.28 8.33 -13.13
CA TYR A 80 -5.18 8.52 -14.27
C TYR A 80 -6.59 8.78 -13.78
N HIS A 81 -7.44 9.43 -14.58
CA HIS A 81 -8.83 9.64 -14.15
C HIS A 81 -9.62 8.33 -14.09
N GLU A 82 -9.21 7.33 -14.87
CA GLU A 82 -9.85 6.03 -14.99
C GLU A 82 -9.51 5.07 -13.83
N ASN A 83 -8.33 5.22 -13.20
CA ASN A 83 -7.90 4.34 -12.11
C ASN A 83 -8.14 4.93 -10.70
N VAL A 84 -8.73 6.12 -10.61
CA VAL A 84 -9.22 6.68 -9.35
C VAL A 84 -10.64 6.20 -9.09
N VAL A 85 -10.76 4.99 -8.54
CA VAL A 85 -12.04 4.44 -8.09
C VAL A 85 -12.11 4.44 -6.56
N LEU A 86 -13.23 4.87 -6.01
CA LEU A 86 -13.42 4.98 -4.56
C LEU A 86 -13.93 3.68 -3.92
N VAL A 87 -14.07 2.58 -4.67
CA VAL A 87 -14.64 1.34 -4.15
C VAL A 87 -13.80 0.73 -3.02
N ASP A 88 -12.48 0.76 -3.14
CA ASP A 88 -11.60 0.24 -2.09
C ASP A 88 -11.58 1.16 -0.86
N ALA A 89 -11.66 2.47 -1.08
CA ALA A 89 -11.83 3.44 0.00
C ALA A 89 -13.18 3.23 0.73
N TYR A 90 -14.26 3.02 -0.03
CA TYR A 90 -15.58 2.69 0.50
C TYR A 90 -15.55 1.41 1.33
N ARG A 91 -14.94 0.34 0.81
CA ARG A 91 -14.80 -0.93 1.51
C ARG A 91 -14.02 -0.75 2.81
N HIS A 92 -12.86 -0.08 2.76
CA HIS A 92 -12.04 0.17 3.93
C HIS A 92 -12.80 0.94 5.03
N VAL A 93 -13.53 1.99 4.64
CA VAL A 93 -14.33 2.76 5.58
C VAL A 93 -15.51 1.95 6.11
N SER A 94 -16.15 1.13 5.28
CA SER A 94 -17.25 0.25 5.70
C SER A 94 -16.80 -0.77 6.73
N GLU A 95 -15.68 -1.45 6.49
CA GLU A 95 -15.13 -2.47 7.39
C GLU A 95 -14.70 -1.87 8.73
N ARG A 96 -14.15 -0.66 8.70
CA ARG A 96 -13.54 -0.03 9.88
C ARG A 96 -14.52 0.81 10.70
N TYR A 97 -15.45 1.49 10.04
CA TYR A 97 -16.33 2.48 10.64
C TYR A 97 -17.83 2.20 10.42
N GLY A 98 -18.16 1.09 9.75
CA GLY A 98 -19.53 0.67 9.45
C GLY A 98 -20.03 1.18 8.11
N GLU A 99 -20.89 0.38 7.47
CA GLU A 99 -21.46 0.66 6.15
C GLU A 99 -22.21 1.99 6.09
N THR A 100 -22.94 2.36 7.15
CA THR A 100 -23.64 3.65 7.21
C THR A 100 -22.69 4.83 7.11
N CYS A 101 -21.51 4.76 7.76
CA CYS A 101 -20.51 5.81 7.71
C CYS A 101 -19.92 5.94 6.29
N ALA A 102 -19.62 4.81 5.66
CA ALA A 102 -19.16 4.80 4.26
C ALA A 102 -20.23 5.37 3.32
N HIS A 103 -21.48 4.96 3.46
CA HIS A 103 -22.56 5.49 2.64
C HIS A 103 -22.71 7.01 2.78
N LEU A 104 -22.63 7.55 4.00
CA LEU A 104 -22.72 9.00 4.21
C LEU A 104 -21.58 9.77 3.53
N LEU A 105 -20.35 9.27 3.65
CA LEU A 105 -19.16 9.93 3.13
C LEU A 105 -19.04 9.85 1.61
N PHE A 106 -19.37 8.69 1.02
CA PHE A 106 -19.08 8.41 -0.38
C PHE A 106 -20.30 8.52 -1.31
N VAL A 107 -21.53 8.45 -0.77
CA VAL A 107 -22.77 8.41 -1.57
C VAL A 107 -23.71 9.56 -1.22
N ALA A 108 -24.07 9.72 0.06
CA ALA A 108 -25.08 10.70 0.45
C ALA A 108 -24.55 12.14 0.45
N ASN A 109 -23.32 12.35 0.93
CA ASN A 109 -22.74 13.68 1.12
C ASN A 109 -21.32 13.85 0.53
N PRO A 110 -21.02 13.36 -0.70
CA PRO A 110 -19.66 13.43 -1.24
C PRO A 110 -19.17 14.86 -1.43
N LEU A 111 -20.06 15.80 -1.79
CA LEU A 111 -19.68 17.22 -1.94
C LEU A 111 -19.30 17.85 -0.60
N ALA A 112 -20.05 17.58 0.47
CA ALA A 112 -19.72 18.10 1.79
C ALA A 112 -18.34 17.61 2.26
N ALA A 113 -18.04 16.31 2.04
CA ALA A 113 -16.73 15.75 2.33
C ALA A 113 -15.60 16.44 1.53
N LEU A 114 -15.81 16.72 0.24
CA LEU A 114 -14.85 17.40 -0.63
C LEU A 114 -14.68 18.89 -0.30
N ALA A 115 -15.77 19.56 0.12
CA ALA A 115 -15.78 20.97 0.48
C ALA A 115 -15.27 21.25 1.91
N GLY A 116 -15.02 20.20 2.71
CA GLY A 116 -14.66 20.33 4.13
C GLY A 116 -15.82 20.79 5.01
N GLU A 117 -17.06 20.62 4.54
CA GLU A 117 -18.26 20.91 5.30
C GLU A 117 -18.59 19.75 6.25
N PRO A 118 -19.31 20.00 7.37
CA PRO A 118 -19.74 18.93 8.26
C PRO A 118 -20.58 17.89 7.51
N VAL A 119 -20.15 16.63 7.55
CA VAL A 119 -20.97 15.50 7.11
C VAL A 119 -21.89 15.13 8.27
N GLU A 120 -23.21 15.23 8.06
CA GLU A 120 -24.19 14.84 9.08
C GLU A 120 -23.88 13.42 9.57
N GLN A 121 -23.57 13.29 10.86
CA GLN A 121 -23.21 12.02 11.46
C GLN A 121 -24.49 11.19 11.68
N CYS A 122 -24.52 9.94 11.20
CA CYS A 122 -25.34 8.95 11.88
C CYS A 122 -24.72 8.70 13.26
N VAL A 123 -25.53 8.83 14.31
CA VAL A 123 -25.17 8.52 15.69
C VAL A 123 -24.87 7.01 15.79
N ALA A 124 -23.64 6.61 15.45
CA ALA A 124 -23.17 5.26 15.71
C ALA A 124 -22.80 5.18 17.20
N THR A 125 -23.47 4.30 17.94
CA THR A 125 -23.06 3.89 19.28
C THR A 125 -21.69 3.25 19.17
N ALA A 126 -20.64 4.04 19.37
CA ALA A 126 -19.28 3.55 19.39
C ALA A 126 -19.17 2.51 20.52
N GLY A 127 -19.20 1.22 20.15
CA GLY A 127 -18.68 0.16 20.99
C GLY A 127 -17.23 0.48 21.26
N ASN A 128 -16.97 1.05 22.44
CA ASN A 128 -15.66 1.49 22.89
C ASN A 128 -14.75 0.27 23.02
N ARG A 129 -14.12 -0.18 21.93
CA ARG A 129 -12.97 -1.07 22.03
C ARG A 129 -11.81 -0.23 22.52
N ALA A 130 -11.72 -0.13 23.84
CA ALA A 130 -10.56 0.38 24.56
C ALA A 130 -9.32 -0.25 23.93
N LYS A 131 -8.56 0.59 23.25
CA LYS A 131 -7.43 0.17 22.47
C LYS A 131 -6.28 0.18 23.48
N THR A 132 -5.90 -0.99 23.99
CA THR A 132 -4.93 -1.16 25.09
C THR A 132 -3.52 -0.84 24.59
N TRP A 133 -3.11 0.43 24.67
CA TRP A 133 -1.75 0.86 24.32
C TRP A 133 -1.04 1.25 25.62
N TYR A 134 0.16 0.68 25.81
CA TYR A 134 1.16 0.96 26.86
C TYR A 134 0.89 0.40 28.27
N ARG A 135 1.47 -0.78 28.55
CA ARG A 135 2.13 -1.08 29.84
C ARG A 135 3.50 -1.71 29.55
N PHE A 136 4.48 -0.85 29.29
CA PHE A 136 5.89 -1.17 29.48
C PHE A 136 6.42 -0.20 30.52
N TRP A 137 6.31 -0.57 31.79
CA TRP A 137 7.19 -0.23 32.91
C TRP A 137 6.97 -1.32 33.97
#